data_AF-A0AB94IS17-F1
#
_entry.id   AF-A0AB94IS17-F1
#
_cell.length_a   1.000
_cell.length_b   1.000
_cell.length_c   1.000
_cell.angle_alpha   90.00
_cell.angle_beta   90.00
_cell.angle_gamma   90.00
#
_symmetry.space_group_name_H-M   'P 1'
#
loop_
_entity.id
_entity.type
_entity.pdbx_description
1 polymer ?
#
loop_
_entity_poly.entity_id
_entity_poly.type
_entity_poly.pdbx_seq_one_letter_code
_entity_poly.pdbx_strand_id
1 'polypeptide(L)' 'MKVYVHEKGIILVGKGWEILQKLKEYNKDYVFVADWVQNVTEK' A
#
# COMPACT_ATOMS: atom_id res chain seq x y z
N MET A 1 8.33 0.23 -9.39
CA MET A 1 6.94 0.29 -8.89
C MET A 1 6.69 1.63 -8.18
N LYS A 2 5.52 2.25 -8.40
CA LYS A 2 5.07 3.51 -7.79
C LYS A 2 3.83 3.24 -6.95
N VAL A 3 3.74 3.86 -5.78
CA VAL A 3 2.59 3.78 -4.87
C VAL A 3 1.98 5.17 -4.75
N TYR A 4 0.69 5.30 -5.01
CA TYR A 4 -0.08 6.51 -4.78
C TYR A 4 -1.09 6.22 -3.68
N VAL A 5 -1.00 6.97 -2.59
CA VAL A 5 -1.94 6.85 -1.46
C VAL A 5 -2.92 8.01 -1.54
N HIS A 6 -4.20 7.69 -1.47
CA HIS A 6 -5.30 8.63 -1.40
C HIS A 6 -6.08 8.40 -0.10
N GLU A 7 -6.88 9.37 0.32
CA GLU A 7 -7.67 9.30 1.55
C GLU A 7 -8.58 8.07 1.65
N LYS A 8 -8.99 7.50 0.51
CA LYS A 8 -9.93 6.37 0.43
C LYS A 8 -9.29 5.07 -0.06
N GLY A 9 -7.99 5.03 -0.33
CA GLY A 9 -7.35 3.83 -0.86
C GLY A 9 -5.97 4.05 -1.47
N ILE A 10 -5.48 3.02 -2.16
CA ILE A 10 -4.09 2.94 -2.61
C ILE A 10 -4.03 2.43 -4.04
N ILE A 11 -3.21 3.07 -4.87
CA ILE A 11 -2.98 2.70 -6.26
C ILE A 11 -1.52 2.26 -6.40
N LEU A 12 -1.32 1.02 -6.86
CA LEU A 12 -0.01 0.42 -7.11
C LEU A 12 0.22 0.32 -8.61
N VAL A 13 1.28 0.94 -9.12
CA VAL A 13 1.62 0.92 -10.56
C VAL A 13 3.00 0.29 -10.74
N GLY A 14 3.06 -0.84 -11.47
CA GLY A 14 4.32 -1.56 -11.71
C GLY A 14 4.10 -2.91 -12.39
N LYS A 15 5.14 -3.74 -12.45
CA LYS A 15 5.03 -5.13 -12.94
C LYS A 15 4.21 -5.95 -11.94
N GLY A 16 3.39 -6.89 -12.42
CA GLY A 16 2.47 -7.65 -11.57
C GLY A 16 3.17 -8.35 -10.39
N TRP A 17 4.37 -8.90 -10.61
CA TRP A 17 5.13 -9.54 -9.54
C TRP A 17 5.66 -8.55 -8.49
N GLU A 18 6.03 -7.32 -8.89
CA GLU A 18 6.46 -6.26 -7.96
C GLU A 18 5.30 -5.86 -7.04
N ILE A 19 4.09 -5.75 -7.61
CA ILE A 19 2.86 -5.44 -6.87
C ILE A 19 2.58 -6.55 -5.86
N LEU A 20 2.66 -7.81 -6.28
CA LEU A 20 2.45 -8.95 -5.39
C LEU A 20 3.47 -9.00 -4.24
N GLN A 21 4.74 -8.74 -4.51
CA GLN A 21 5.76 -8.66 -3.46
C GLN A 21 5.44 -7.53 -2.48
N LYS A 22 5.05 -6.36 -2.99
CA LYS A 22 4.79 -5.20 -2.13
C LYS A 22 3.57 -5.40 -1.24
N LEU A 23 2.52 -6.01 -1.76
CA LEU A 23 1.35 -6.39 -0.97
C LEU A 23 1.71 -7.39 0.14
N LYS A 24 2.62 -8.34 -0.13
CA LYS A 24 3.10 -9.28 0.89
C LYS A 24 3.95 -8.62 1.98
N GLU A 25 4.75 -7.61 1.62
CA GLU A 25 5.48 -6.80 2.59
C GLU A 25 4.52 -6.06 3.52
N TYR A 26 3.57 -5.30 2.95
CA TYR A 26 2.66 -4.48 3.74
C TYR A 26 1.64 -5.26 4.56
N ASN A 27 1.30 -6.49 4.17
CA ASN A 27 0.47 -7.37 4.99
C ASN A 27 1.13 -7.76 6.33
N LYS A 28 2.46 -7.60 6.46
CA LYS A 28 3.13 -7.79 7.76
C LYS A 28 2.94 -6.60 8.69
N ASP A 29 2.84 -5.41 8.12
CA ASP A 29 2.83 -4.14 8.86
C ASP A 29 1.40 -3.63 9.10
N TYR A 30 0.46 -3.95 8.20
CA TYR A 30 -0.92 -3.48 8.24
C TYR A 30 -1.90 -4.63 8.00
N VAL A 31 -2.88 -4.76 8.89
CA VAL A 31 -3.97 -5.75 8.75
C VAL A 31 -5.05 -5.21 7.81
N PHE A 32 -5.35 -3.92 7.90
CA PHE A 32 -6.33 -3.27 7.03
C PHE A 32 -5.70 -2.21 6.13
N VAL A 33 -6.30 -2.02 4.95
CA VAL A 33 -5.92 -0.94 4.03
C VAL A 33 -6.14 0.42 4.68
N ALA A 34 -7.13 0.56 5.56
CA ALA A 34 -7.38 1.79 6.31
C ALA A 34 -6.18 2.18 7.20
N ASP A 35 -5.59 1.22 7.92
CA ASP A 35 -4.41 1.45 8.77
C ASP A 35 -3.22 1.91 7.93
N TRP A 36 -3.06 1.32 6.75
CA TRP A 36 -2.01 1.70 5.82
C TRP A 36 -2.20 3.12 5.29
N VAL A 37 -3.43 3.50 4.89
CA VAL A 37 -3.74 4.86 4.43
C VAL A 37 -3.52 5.89 5.54
N GLN A 38 -3.98 5.60 6.77
CA GLN A 38 -3.79 6.48 7.92
C GLN A 38 -2.30 6.70 8.22
N ASN A 39 -1.51 5.62 8.28
CA ASN A 39 -0.10 5.70 8.61
C ASN A 39 0.73 6.52 7.61
N VAL A 40 0.36 6.48 6.32
CA VAL A 40 1.02 7.29 5.28
C VAL A 40 0.55 8.75 5.31
N THR A 41 -0.70 9.00 5.69
CA THR A 41 -1.28 10.35 5.74
C THR A 41 -0.82 11.14 6.97
N GLU A 42 -0.50 10.47 8.08
CA GLU A 42 0.00 11.09 9.31
C GLU A 42 1.52 11.38 9.32
N LYS A 43 2.24 11.00 8.25
CA LYS A 43 3.67 11.33 8.04
C LYS A 43 3.83 12.53 7.13
#